data_AF-A0AAU0UZ03-F1
#
_entry.id   AF-A0AAU0UZ03-F1
#
_cell.length_a   1.000
_cell.length_b   1.000
_cell.length_c   1.000
_cell.angle_alpha   90.00
_cell.angle_beta   90.00
_cell.angle_gamma   90.00
#
_symmetry.space_group_name_H-M   'P 1'
#
loop_
_entity.id
_entity.type
_entity.pdbx_description
1 polymer ?
#
loop_
_entity_poly.entity_id
_entity_poly.type
_entity_poly.pdbx_seq_one_letter_code
_entity_poly.pdbx_strand_id
1 'polypeptide(L)'
;MAVRGRDARGGRPRGRRCAAGLSLAALLTASACTAPADPDTVLTEGVLDAALERRAAAVLAHDSAGYVEGIAPDAAKLRAAQRTELDRLADVPFKSWSYDVEDITEQDGQWATADVELRYRIDGYDTAPAATRRVLELMRDGDRWYITADRPAKGASGQLWQQGDVEVVEGAHSIVLGVGRSAGELRQVADTVDLAVPAVSDAWPRPWTRRVVVLVPDSVEDMAGLLGSPEASYRGIAAVTTGEVGGTGERPAIADRVIVNPQAYATLGSFGQRIVLTHETTHVATRTSTSTATPVWLSEGFADWTAYRGEDRAADTIAPELAEAVRGGRTPAGLPADPDFGFDGDPAKLAAAYEGGWLACELIAERWGKEKLIAFYETVGAHDGREGAVEQAMKAVLDTTSEQFTADWRDYLATRLG
;
A
#
# COMPACT_ATOMS: atom_id res chain seq x y z
N MET A 1 -32.61 35.82 31.87
CA MET A 1 -32.67 35.56 33.34
C MET A 1 -31.46 34.70 33.67
N ALA A 2 -30.53 35.01 34.59
CA ALA A 2 -30.62 35.63 35.92
C ALA A 2 -31.29 34.65 36.94
N VAL A 3 -30.71 34.27 38.09
CA VAL A 3 -29.59 34.84 38.90
C VAL A 3 -28.70 33.74 39.55
N ARG A 4 -27.47 34.13 39.98
CA ARG A 4 -26.47 33.53 40.90
C ARG A 4 -27.04 32.63 42.03
N GLY A 5 -26.26 31.73 42.68
CA GLY A 5 -24.82 31.39 42.62
C GLY A 5 -24.16 31.31 44.02
N ARG A 6 -22.81 31.12 44.11
CA ARG A 6 -21.95 31.08 45.33
C ARG A 6 -22.14 29.83 46.24
N ASP A 7 -21.24 29.41 47.16
CA ASP A 7 -19.82 29.71 47.54
C ASP A 7 -19.26 28.53 48.39
N ALA A 8 -17.98 28.30 48.74
CA ALA A 8 -16.69 28.96 48.44
C ALA A 8 -15.49 27.95 48.43
N ARG A 9 -14.70 27.81 49.52
CA ARG A 9 -13.50 26.93 49.66
C ARG A 9 -13.22 26.50 51.12
N GLY A 10 -12.59 25.32 51.29
CA GLY A 10 -11.51 25.11 52.28
C GLY A 10 -11.84 24.39 53.60
N GLY A 11 -11.10 23.31 53.92
CA GLY A 11 -11.30 22.53 55.16
C GLY A 11 -10.21 21.49 55.49
N ARG A 12 -9.09 21.93 56.06
CA ARG A 12 -8.11 21.15 56.87
C ARG A 12 -7.70 22.08 58.02
N PRO A 13 -7.30 21.62 59.24
CA PRO A 13 -6.40 20.47 59.42
C PRO A 13 -6.50 19.64 60.75
N ARG A 14 -5.64 18.62 60.86
CA ARG A 14 -4.97 18.06 62.08
C ARG A 14 -5.81 17.47 63.25
N GLY A 15 -5.51 16.20 63.59
CA GLY A 15 -5.83 15.56 64.87
C GLY A 15 -4.77 14.49 65.27
N ARG A 16 -4.53 14.29 66.58
CA ARG A 16 -3.49 13.43 67.22
C ARG A 16 -3.94 13.09 68.66
N ARG A 17 -3.43 12.11 69.42
CA ARG A 17 -2.31 11.14 69.26
C ARG A 17 -2.57 9.89 70.15
N CYS A 18 -1.94 8.74 69.83
CA CYS A 18 -1.79 7.54 70.70
C CYS A 18 -3.10 6.77 71.01
N ALA A 19 -3.10 5.53 71.54
CA ALA A 19 -2.01 4.61 71.95
C ALA A 19 -2.39 3.15 71.56
N ALA A 20 -1.46 2.34 71.02
CA ALA A 20 -0.67 1.30 71.72
C ALA A 20 -1.39 -0.06 71.96
N GLY A 21 -0.78 -1.15 71.46
CA GLY A 21 -1.21 -2.54 71.63
C GLY A 21 -0.22 -3.52 70.96
N LEU A 22 0.03 -4.67 71.59
CA LEU A 22 1.07 -5.66 71.23
C LEU A 22 0.78 -6.32 69.85
N SER A 23 1.77 -6.81 69.07
CA SER A 23 2.46 -8.09 69.36
C SER A 23 3.75 -8.34 68.56
N LEU A 24 4.44 -9.43 68.93
CA LEU A 24 5.77 -9.87 68.50
C LEU A 24 5.93 -10.18 66.99
N ALA A 25 7.08 -9.73 66.47
CA ALA A 25 8.06 -10.47 65.67
C ALA A 25 7.60 -11.60 64.71
N ALA A 26 7.70 -11.31 63.41
CA ALA A 26 8.21 -12.25 62.41
C ALA A 26 9.00 -11.47 61.34
N LEU A 27 10.33 -11.58 61.32
CA LEU A 27 11.11 -11.12 60.16
C LEU A 27 11.04 -12.22 59.09
N LEU A 28 10.35 -11.93 57.99
CA LEU A 28 10.53 -12.66 56.74
C LEU A 28 11.33 -11.77 55.78
N THR A 29 12.56 -12.19 55.50
CA THR A 29 13.47 -11.52 54.58
C THR A 29 13.01 -11.72 53.14
N ALA A 30 12.16 -10.81 52.66
CA ALA A 30 11.81 -10.69 51.24
C ALA A 30 13.01 -10.18 50.42
N SER A 31 14.06 -10.99 50.34
CA SER A 31 15.13 -10.82 49.35
C SER A 31 14.57 -11.26 48.01
N ALA A 32 13.91 -10.33 47.32
CA ALA A 32 13.51 -10.50 45.94
C ALA A 32 14.76 -10.49 45.05
N CYS A 33 15.48 -11.61 45.03
CA CYS A 33 16.56 -11.85 44.10
C CYS A 33 15.99 -12.12 42.71
N THR A 34 15.49 -11.07 42.05
CA THR A 34 15.63 -10.98 40.60
C THR A 34 17.12 -11.01 40.33
N ALA A 35 17.65 -12.20 39.98
CA ALA A 35 18.99 -12.27 39.43
C ALA A 35 19.03 -11.35 38.21
N PRO A 36 20.08 -10.52 38.03
CA PRO A 36 20.28 -9.89 36.73
C PRO A 36 20.38 -11.01 35.69
N ALA A 37 19.72 -10.84 34.54
CA ALA A 37 20.00 -11.68 33.40
C ALA A 37 21.51 -11.60 33.13
N ASP A 38 22.15 -12.75 33.04
CA ASP A 38 23.57 -12.84 32.73
C ASP A 38 23.75 -12.26 31.30
N PRO A 39 24.57 -11.22 31.09
CA PRO A 39 24.57 -10.46 29.83
C PRO A 39 24.87 -11.33 28.60
N ASP A 40 25.58 -12.44 28.78
CA ASP A 40 25.88 -13.44 27.73
C ASP A 40 24.63 -14.29 27.36
N THR A 41 23.44 -14.00 27.91
CA THR A 41 22.18 -14.72 27.68
C THR A 41 21.08 -13.89 27.03
N VAL A 42 21.29 -12.58 26.86
CA VAL A 42 20.32 -11.64 26.29
C VAL A 42 20.43 -11.66 24.76
N LEU A 43 19.29 -11.65 24.04
CA LEU A 43 19.33 -11.38 22.59
C LEU A 43 19.57 -9.88 22.40
N THR A 44 20.65 -9.54 21.68
CA THR A 44 21.00 -8.17 21.31
C THR A 44 20.80 -7.96 19.82
N GLU A 45 20.44 -6.73 19.42
CA GLU A 45 20.26 -6.30 18.02
C GLU A 45 21.39 -6.82 17.13
N GLY A 46 22.65 -6.47 17.42
CA GLY A 46 23.81 -6.87 16.61
C GLY A 46 24.07 -8.38 16.48
N VAL A 47 23.50 -9.23 17.35
CA VAL A 47 23.53 -10.70 17.20
C VAL A 47 22.43 -11.17 16.23
N LEU A 48 21.26 -10.54 16.28
CA LEU A 48 20.15 -10.77 15.36
C LEU A 48 20.48 -10.22 13.96
N ASP A 49 20.96 -8.98 13.86
CA ASP A 49 21.42 -8.32 12.62
C ASP A 49 22.39 -9.22 11.87
N ALA A 50 23.48 -9.66 12.51
CA ALA A 50 24.48 -10.52 11.88
C ALA A 50 23.90 -11.86 11.40
N ALA A 51 22.86 -12.40 12.06
CA ALA A 51 22.16 -13.60 11.60
C ALA A 51 21.26 -13.32 10.38
N LEU A 52 20.58 -12.16 10.36
CA LEU A 52 19.73 -11.72 9.27
C LEU A 52 20.53 -11.25 8.04
N GLU A 53 21.70 -10.65 8.22
CA GLU A 53 22.68 -10.37 7.15
C GLU A 53 23.10 -11.66 6.43
N ARG A 54 23.46 -12.72 7.18
CA ARG A 54 23.81 -14.03 6.60
C ARG A 54 22.62 -14.65 5.86
N ARG A 55 21.42 -14.56 6.42
CA ARG A 55 20.17 -15.02 5.79
C ARG A 55 19.86 -14.25 4.50
N ALA A 56 20.04 -12.93 4.50
CA ALA A 56 19.87 -12.07 3.33
C ALA A 56 20.91 -12.34 2.23
N ALA A 57 22.19 -12.49 2.59
CA ALA A 57 23.24 -12.86 1.67
C ALA A 57 22.99 -14.24 1.03
N ALA A 58 22.43 -15.19 1.80
CA ALA A 58 22.03 -16.49 1.28
C ALA A 58 20.86 -16.42 0.29
N VAL A 59 19.90 -15.50 0.46
CA VAL A 59 18.86 -15.25 -0.58
C VAL A 59 19.50 -14.79 -1.88
N LEU A 60 20.34 -13.75 -1.82
CA LEU A 60 21.01 -13.17 -2.99
C LEU A 60 22.04 -14.11 -3.66
N ALA A 61 22.46 -15.17 -2.97
CA ALA A 61 23.35 -16.22 -3.49
C ALA A 61 22.61 -17.51 -3.88
N HIS A 62 21.28 -17.57 -3.71
CA HIS A 62 20.45 -18.78 -3.85
C HIS A 62 20.94 -19.97 -2.98
N ASP A 63 21.55 -19.68 -1.83
CA ASP A 63 22.11 -20.68 -0.92
C ASP A 63 21.05 -21.27 0.03
N SER A 64 20.42 -22.35 -0.43
CA SER A 64 19.44 -23.16 0.31
C SER A 64 20.01 -23.88 1.56
N ALA A 65 21.33 -23.85 1.78
CA ALA A 65 21.96 -24.30 3.03
C ALA A 65 22.15 -23.13 4.01
N GLY A 66 22.73 -22.01 3.56
CA GLY A 66 22.92 -20.80 4.35
C GLY A 66 21.59 -20.15 4.81
N TYR A 67 20.57 -20.10 3.95
CA TYR A 67 19.28 -19.48 4.26
C TYR A 67 18.56 -20.15 5.45
N VAL A 68 18.87 -21.43 5.69
CA VAL A 68 18.35 -22.22 6.82
C VAL A 68 19.39 -22.50 7.91
N GLU A 69 20.58 -21.89 7.87
CA GLU A 69 21.60 -22.08 8.92
C GLU A 69 21.12 -21.50 10.26
N GLY A 70 20.51 -20.31 10.23
CA GLY A 70 19.94 -19.62 11.40
C GLY A 70 18.57 -20.12 11.86
N ILE A 71 18.04 -21.21 11.30
CA ILE A 71 16.76 -21.82 11.72
C ILE A 71 17.06 -22.97 12.69
N ALA A 72 16.22 -23.17 13.71
CA ALA A 72 16.45 -24.24 14.71
C ALA A 72 16.61 -25.63 14.03
N PRO A 73 17.61 -26.46 14.42
CA PRO A 73 17.92 -27.70 13.70
C PRO A 73 16.78 -28.74 13.67
N ASP A 74 15.98 -28.78 14.74
CA ASP A 74 14.85 -29.68 14.94
C ASP A 74 13.52 -29.16 14.36
N ALA A 75 13.43 -27.87 14.01
CA ALA A 75 12.28 -27.22 13.38
C ALA A 75 12.11 -27.62 11.89
N ALA A 76 12.15 -28.93 11.61
CA ALA A 76 12.20 -29.52 10.27
C ALA A 76 11.09 -29.04 9.32
N LYS A 77 9.89 -28.71 9.85
CA LYS A 77 8.80 -28.11 9.06
C LYS A 77 9.15 -26.70 8.57
N LEU A 78 9.67 -25.83 9.44
CA LEU A 78 10.10 -24.49 9.07
C LEU A 78 11.30 -24.55 8.13
N ARG A 79 12.29 -25.42 8.41
CA ARG A 79 13.44 -25.66 7.52
C ARG A 79 13.02 -26.12 6.12
N ALA A 80 11.98 -26.95 6.01
CA ALA A 80 11.44 -27.37 4.72
C ALA A 80 10.71 -26.22 4.02
N ALA A 81 9.77 -25.56 4.70
CA ALA A 81 8.99 -24.44 4.15
C ALA A 81 9.89 -23.29 3.68
N GLN A 82 10.96 -22.99 4.41
CA GLN A 82 11.91 -21.92 4.07
C GLN A 82 12.83 -22.27 2.89
N ARG A 83 13.13 -23.55 2.65
CA ARG A 83 13.77 -23.93 1.37
C ARG A 83 12.82 -23.74 0.22
N THR A 84 11.59 -24.24 0.34
CA THR A 84 10.56 -24.03 -0.68
C THR A 84 10.30 -22.54 -0.93
N GLU A 85 10.31 -21.69 0.11
CA GLU A 85 10.18 -20.24 -0.09
C GLU A 85 11.34 -19.64 -0.93
N LEU A 86 12.58 -20.08 -0.68
CA LEU A 86 13.75 -19.69 -1.48
C LEU A 86 13.70 -20.24 -2.91
N ASP A 87 13.34 -21.51 -3.08
CA ASP A 87 13.23 -22.19 -4.37
C ASP A 87 12.18 -21.47 -5.26
N ARG A 88 11.07 -21.02 -4.66
CA ARG A 88 9.97 -20.31 -5.33
C ARG A 88 10.28 -18.91 -5.81
N LEU A 89 11.27 -18.24 -5.22
CA LEU A 89 11.69 -16.88 -5.59
C LEU A 89 13.00 -16.87 -6.38
N ALA A 90 13.55 -18.02 -6.73
CA ALA A 90 14.89 -18.16 -7.31
C ALA A 90 15.07 -17.47 -8.67
N ASP A 91 14.01 -17.39 -9.50
CA ASP A 91 14.07 -16.71 -10.81
C ASP A 91 13.74 -15.21 -10.72
N VAL A 92 13.44 -14.66 -9.53
CA VAL A 92 13.15 -13.23 -9.35
C VAL A 92 14.48 -12.45 -9.21
N PRO A 93 14.77 -11.46 -10.08
CA PRO A 93 16.07 -10.80 -10.11
C PRO A 93 16.22 -9.76 -8.99
N PHE A 94 16.48 -10.19 -7.76
CA PHE A 94 16.70 -9.28 -6.62
C PHE A 94 18.05 -8.55 -6.70
N LYS A 95 18.02 -7.22 -6.58
CA LYS A 95 19.22 -6.37 -6.47
C LYS A 95 19.71 -6.21 -5.03
N SER A 96 18.79 -6.28 -4.07
CA SER A 96 19.10 -6.21 -2.64
C SER A 96 18.01 -6.91 -1.85
N TRP A 97 18.43 -7.51 -0.74
CA TRP A 97 17.59 -8.09 0.30
C TRP A 97 18.27 -7.72 1.63
N SER A 98 17.52 -7.22 2.60
CA SER A 98 18.00 -6.93 3.95
C SER A 98 16.86 -7.08 4.94
N TYR A 99 17.21 -7.13 6.22
CA TYR A 99 16.26 -6.99 7.32
C TYR A 99 16.77 -5.90 8.24
N ASP A 100 15.88 -5.01 8.65
CA ASP A 100 16.17 -4.00 9.66
C ASP A 100 15.45 -4.44 10.95
N VAL A 101 16.15 -4.49 12.10
CA VAL A 101 15.55 -4.87 13.39
C VAL A 101 14.91 -3.65 14.03
N GLU A 102 13.62 -3.72 14.35
CA GLU A 102 12.84 -2.59 14.87
C GLU A 102 12.74 -2.64 16.41
N ASP A 103 12.45 -3.82 16.99
CA ASP A 103 12.39 -4.03 18.45
C ASP A 103 12.55 -5.53 18.81
N ILE A 104 13.03 -5.81 20.03
CA ILE A 104 13.07 -7.15 20.64
C ILE A 104 12.07 -7.15 21.81
N THR A 105 10.80 -7.32 21.46
CA THR A 105 9.62 -6.98 22.28
C THR A 105 9.43 -7.86 23.51
N GLU A 106 9.85 -9.13 23.46
CA GLU A 106 9.76 -10.10 24.55
C GLU A 106 11.04 -10.93 24.60
N GLN A 107 11.63 -11.17 25.79
CA GLN A 107 12.66 -12.20 25.96
C GLN A 107 12.81 -12.64 27.43
N ASP A 108 13.21 -13.89 27.65
CA ASP A 108 13.45 -14.49 28.97
C ASP A 108 14.86 -15.10 29.18
N GLY A 109 15.72 -15.02 28.16
CA GLY A 109 17.07 -15.59 28.14
C GLY A 109 17.17 -17.00 27.54
N GLN A 110 16.04 -17.65 27.26
CA GLN A 110 15.94 -18.85 26.42
C GLN A 110 15.12 -18.58 25.14
N TRP A 111 14.09 -17.74 25.22
CA TRP A 111 13.22 -17.35 24.12
C TRP A 111 13.27 -15.84 23.90
N ALA A 112 13.00 -15.42 22.66
CA ALA A 112 12.81 -14.03 22.30
C ALA A 112 11.80 -13.87 21.15
N THR A 113 11.11 -12.73 21.12
CA THR A 113 10.28 -12.24 20.01
C THR A 113 10.91 -10.96 19.48
N ALA A 114 11.06 -10.83 18.16
CA ALA A 114 11.58 -9.63 17.52
C ALA A 114 10.69 -9.19 16.34
N ASP A 115 10.42 -7.89 16.25
CA ASP A 115 9.79 -7.26 15.10
C ASP A 115 10.88 -6.74 14.15
N VAL A 116 10.78 -7.08 12.86
CA VAL A 116 11.77 -6.74 11.83
C VAL A 116 11.10 -6.27 10.54
N GLU A 117 11.71 -5.32 9.82
CA GLU A 117 11.29 -4.94 8.48
C GLU A 117 12.12 -5.70 7.44
N LEU A 118 11.50 -6.60 6.68
CA LEU A 118 12.10 -7.21 5.49
C LEU A 118 12.07 -6.17 4.35
N ARG A 119 13.22 -5.88 3.76
CA ARG A 119 13.40 -4.89 2.70
C ARG A 119 14.04 -5.53 1.47
N TYR A 120 13.48 -5.31 0.29
CA TYR A 120 14.03 -5.86 -0.96
C TYR A 120 13.83 -4.94 -2.17
N ARG A 121 14.63 -5.17 -3.22
CA ARG A 121 14.53 -4.49 -4.52
C ARG A 121 14.68 -5.48 -5.65
N ILE A 122 13.82 -5.40 -6.67
CA ILE A 122 13.97 -6.07 -7.96
C ILE A 122 14.86 -5.19 -8.87
N ASP A 123 15.88 -5.79 -9.50
CA ASP A 123 16.89 -5.04 -10.25
C ASP A 123 16.34 -4.39 -11.51
N GLY A 124 16.76 -3.16 -11.79
CA GLY A 124 16.25 -2.37 -12.91
C GLY A 124 14.82 -1.82 -12.74
N TYR A 125 14.03 -2.30 -11.76
CA TYR A 125 12.66 -1.85 -11.51
C TYR A 125 12.52 -0.97 -10.27
N ASP A 126 12.95 -1.46 -9.11
CA ASP A 126 12.74 -0.78 -7.84
C ASP A 126 13.76 0.34 -7.61
N THR A 127 13.31 1.60 -7.57
CA THR A 127 14.15 2.75 -7.21
C THR A 127 14.50 2.80 -5.72
N ALA A 128 13.61 2.32 -4.87
CA ALA A 128 13.79 2.19 -3.43
C ALA A 128 13.24 0.83 -2.96
N PRO A 129 13.51 0.36 -1.73
CA PRO A 129 13.07 -0.97 -1.33
C PRO A 129 11.57 -1.04 -1.07
N ALA A 130 10.95 -2.13 -1.54
CA ALA A 130 9.70 -2.62 -0.96
C ALA A 130 9.97 -3.11 0.46
N ALA A 131 9.02 -2.87 1.35
CA ALA A 131 9.14 -3.15 2.78
C ALA A 131 7.94 -3.96 3.28
N THR A 132 8.18 -4.96 4.14
CA THR A 132 7.11 -5.67 4.85
C THR A 132 7.54 -6.03 6.27
N ARG A 133 6.70 -5.71 7.25
CA ARG A 133 6.98 -6.00 8.67
C ARG A 133 6.70 -7.46 8.98
N ARG A 134 7.63 -8.10 9.68
CA ARG A 134 7.60 -9.52 10.05
C ARG A 134 7.91 -9.67 11.54
N VAL A 135 7.43 -10.76 12.11
CA VAL A 135 7.71 -11.14 13.50
C VAL A 135 8.50 -12.44 13.47
N LEU A 136 9.63 -12.44 14.15
CA LEU A 136 10.48 -13.59 14.36
C LEU A 136 10.30 -14.08 15.80
N GLU A 137 10.08 -15.38 15.95
CA GLU A 137 10.15 -16.06 17.25
C GLU A 137 11.46 -16.83 17.27
N LEU A 138 12.26 -16.67 18.32
CA LEU A 138 13.62 -17.18 18.43
C LEU A 138 13.82 -17.99 19.71
N MET A 139 14.66 -19.03 19.60
CA MET A 139 15.12 -19.86 20.71
C MET A 139 16.64 -19.86 20.79
N ARG A 140 17.18 -19.82 21.99
CA ARG A 140 18.61 -20.03 22.27
C ARG A 140 18.90 -21.51 22.52
N ASP A 141 19.92 -22.03 21.83
CA ASP A 141 20.54 -23.33 22.11
C ASP A 141 22.06 -23.16 22.18
N GLY A 142 22.65 -23.51 23.34
CA GLY A 142 24.01 -23.13 23.69
C GLY A 142 24.23 -21.62 23.56
N ASP A 143 25.28 -21.22 22.83
CA ASP A 143 25.63 -19.81 22.61
C ASP A 143 25.13 -19.26 21.26
N ARG A 144 24.10 -19.92 20.68
CA ARG A 144 23.47 -19.50 19.43
C ARG A 144 21.98 -19.26 19.61
N TRP A 145 21.49 -18.20 18.97
CA TRP A 145 20.07 -17.96 18.75
C TRP A 145 19.66 -18.50 17.37
N TYR A 146 18.47 -19.10 17.32
CA TYR A 146 17.89 -19.71 16.13
C TYR A 146 16.44 -19.25 15.95
N ILE A 147 16.04 -18.98 14.70
CA ILE A 147 14.65 -18.69 14.33
C ILE A 147 13.83 -20.00 14.46
N THR A 148 12.75 -19.94 15.24
CA THR A 148 11.75 -21.00 15.42
C THR A 148 10.41 -20.69 14.74
N ALA A 149 10.10 -19.42 14.47
CA ALA A 149 9.04 -19.01 13.54
C ALA A 149 9.40 -17.71 12.79
N ASP A 150 8.91 -17.58 11.56
CA ASP A 150 8.99 -16.38 10.72
C ASP A 150 7.59 -16.17 10.12
N ARG A 151 6.95 -15.04 10.43
CA ARG A 151 5.57 -14.73 10.00
C ARG A 151 5.36 -13.24 9.71
N PRO A 152 4.41 -12.86 8.83
CA PRO A 152 4.01 -11.46 8.68
C PRO A 152 3.55 -10.84 10.01
N ALA A 153 3.82 -9.55 10.21
CA ALA A 153 3.22 -8.79 11.29
C ALA A 153 1.71 -8.59 11.06
N LYS A 154 0.97 -8.27 12.13
CA LYS A 154 -0.48 -8.05 12.03
C LYS A 154 -0.76 -6.86 11.10
N GLY A 155 -1.49 -7.13 10.01
CA GLY A 155 -1.80 -6.14 8.97
C GLY A 155 -0.63 -5.81 8.03
N ALA A 156 0.41 -6.65 7.97
CA ALA A 156 1.43 -6.57 6.92
C ALA A 156 1.04 -7.44 5.71
N SER A 157 1.39 -6.97 4.51
CA SER A 157 1.18 -7.69 3.25
C SER A 157 1.95 -9.01 3.18
N GLY A 158 1.25 -10.07 2.77
CA GLY A 158 1.89 -11.31 2.31
C GLY A 158 2.75 -11.07 1.07
N GLN A 159 3.65 -12.01 0.75
CA GLN A 159 4.51 -11.94 -0.44
C GLN A 159 4.12 -13.00 -1.46
N LEU A 160 4.26 -12.71 -2.76
CA LEU A 160 3.77 -13.58 -3.84
C LEU A 160 4.36 -14.99 -3.77
N TRP A 161 5.66 -15.12 -3.52
CA TRP A 161 6.36 -16.41 -3.38
C TRP A 161 5.94 -17.23 -2.14
N GLN A 162 5.18 -16.66 -1.20
CA GLN A 162 4.59 -17.41 -0.09
C GLN A 162 3.33 -18.17 -0.55
N GLN A 163 2.67 -17.74 -1.63
CA GLN A 163 1.48 -18.37 -2.20
C GLN A 163 1.83 -19.58 -3.07
N GLY A 164 2.81 -19.44 -3.95
CA GLY A 164 3.22 -20.51 -4.86
C GLY A 164 4.56 -20.25 -5.55
N ASP A 165 4.86 -21.12 -6.51
CA ASP A 165 6.06 -21.06 -7.33
C ASP A 165 5.91 -19.90 -8.34
N VAL A 166 6.89 -18.98 -8.39
CA VAL A 166 6.77 -17.73 -9.15
C VAL A 166 7.34 -17.89 -10.55
N GLU A 167 6.45 -17.86 -11.55
CA GLU A 167 6.82 -17.69 -12.95
C GLU A 167 7.17 -16.22 -13.21
N VAL A 168 8.28 -15.96 -13.91
CA VAL A 168 8.82 -14.60 -14.13
C VAL A 168 8.85 -14.28 -15.62
N VAL A 169 8.18 -13.20 -16.01
CA VAL A 169 8.16 -12.72 -17.40
C VAL A 169 8.60 -11.25 -17.48
N GLU A 170 9.71 -11.02 -18.17
CA GLU A 170 10.16 -9.67 -18.54
C GLU A 170 9.57 -9.20 -19.88
N GLY A 171 9.15 -7.93 -19.89
CA GLY A 171 8.84 -7.12 -21.07
C GLY A 171 9.85 -5.98 -21.25
N ALA A 172 9.60 -5.11 -22.23
CA ALA A 172 10.42 -3.94 -22.53
C ALA A 172 10.43 -2.92 -21.37
N HIS A 173 9.29 -2.77 -20.68
CA HIS A 173 9.08 -1.83 -19.57
C HIS A 173 8.58 -2.52 -18.28
N SER A 174 8.28 -3.80 -18.32
CA SER A 174 7.57 -4.52 -17.26
C SER A 174 8.33 -5.76 -16.76
N ILE A 175 8.15 -6.10 -15.48
CA ILE A 175 8.38 -7.45 -14.98
C ILE A 175 7.08 -7.95 -14.37
N VAL A 176 6.63 -9.11 -14.82
CA VAL A 176 5.39 -9.75 -14.38
C VAL A 176 5.76 -11.00 -13.61
N LEU A 177 5.40 -11.02 -12.32
CA LEU A 177 5.60 -12.15 -11.42
C LEU A 177 4.24 -12.83 -11.21
N GLY A 178 4.11 -14.12 -11.47
CA GLY A 178 2.83 -14.81 -11.39
C GLY A 178 2.88 -16.14 -10.65
N VAL A 179 1.77 -16.50 -9.99
CA VAL A 179 1.61 -17.78 -9.27
C VAL A 179 0.39 -18.51 -9.81
N GLY A 180 0.54 -19.80 -10.14
CA GLY A 180 -0.53 -20.62 -10.75
C GLY A 180 -0.93 -20.18 -12.17
N ARG A 181 -0.17 -19.24 -12.77
CA ARG A 181 -0.39 -18.70 -14.12
C ARG A 181 0.60 -19.33 -15.11
N SER A 182 0.22 -19.38 -16.39
CA SER A 182 1.16 -19.75 -17.46
C SER A 182 1.99 -18.55 -17.93
N ALA A 183 3.23 -18.81 -18.35
CA ALA A 183 4.10 -17.81 -18.99
C ALA A 183 3.43 -17.08 -20.17
N GLY A 184 2.46 -17.72 -20.85
CA GLY A 184 1.69 -17.12 -21.94
C GLY A 184 0.67 -16.07 -21.48
N GLU A 185 0.01 -16.28 -20.32
CA GLU A 185 -0.86 -15.27 -19.69
C GLU A 185 -0.03 -14.09 -19.17
N LEU A 186 1.08 -14.38 -18.48
CA LEU A 186 1.98 -13.33 -17.97
C LEU A 186 2.62 -12.51 -19.09
N ARG A 187 2.89 -13.13 -20.25
CA ARG A 187 3.32 -12.40 -21.46
C ARG A 187 2.26 -11.42 -21.95
N GLN A 188 0.98 -11.79 -22.00
CA GLN A 188 -0.09 -10.88 -22.42
C GLN A 188 -0.24 -9.68 -21.47
N VAL A 189 -0.01 -9.88 -20.17
CA VAL A 189 0.07 -8.79 -19.19
C VAL A 189 1.28 -7.89 -19.48
N ALA A 190 2.48 -8.47 -19.67
CA ALA A 190 3.70 -7.72 -19.98
C ALA A 190 3.57 -6.88 -21.26
N ASP A 191 3.13 -7.51 -22.36
CA ASP A 191 2.89 -6.87 -23.66
C ASP A 191 1.88 -5.71 -23.55
N THR A 192 0.91 -5.80 -22.62
CA THR A 192 -0.08 -4.74 -22.37
C THR A 192 0.52 -3.57 -21.57
N VAL A 193 1.37 -3.83 -20.57
CA VAL A 193 2.10 -2.76 -19.85
C VAL A 193 3.11 -2.07 -20.75
N ASP A 194 3.77 -2.81 -21.64
CA ASP A 194 4.72 -2.26 -22.61
C ASP A 194 4.05 -1.28 -23.61
N LEU A 195 2.72 -1.40 -23.82
CA LEU A 195 1.90 -0.40 -24.53
C LEU A 195 1.44 0.76 -23.62
N ALA A 196 1.16 0.49 -22.35
CA ALA A 196 0.74 1.48 -21.37
C ALA A 196 1.85 2.51 -21.04
N VAL A 197 3.08 2.05 -20.80
CA VAL A 197 4.19 2.91 -20.33
C VAL A 197 4.53 4.06 -21.31
N PRO A 198 4.51 3.87 -22.64
CA PRO A 198 4.58 4.97 -23.60
C PRO A 198 3.38 5.94 -23.56
N ALA A 199 2.14 5.43 -23.42
CA ALA A 199 0.94 6.27 -23.37
C ALA A 199 0.91 7.16 -22.11
N VAL A 200 1.21 6.56 -20.95
CA VAL A 200 1.42 7.28 -19.68
C VAL A 200 2.58 8.27 -19.78
N SER A 201 3.65 7.95 -20.51
CA SER A 201 4.79 8.87 -20.69
C SER A 201 4.47 10.12 -21.53
N ASP A 202 3.49 10.09 -22.43
CA ASP A 202 3.01 11.29 -23.11
C ASP A 202 1.97 12.06 -22.26
N ALA A 203 1.12 11.36 -21.51
CA ALA A 203 0.18 12.00 -20.58
C ALA A 203 0.90 12.72 -19.42
N TRP A 204 1.94 12.07 -18.88
CA TRP A 204 2.76 12.51 -17.77
C TRP A 204 4.24 12.61 -18.20
N PRO A 205 4.64 13.73 -18.87
CA PRO A 205 5.99 13.93 -19.40
C PRO A 205 7.05 14.25 -18.33
N ARG A 206 6.76 13.99 -17.04
CA ARG A 206 7.70 14.18 -15.93
C ARG A 206 8.71 13.02 -15.85
N PRO A 207 9.81 13.16 -15.08
CA PRO A 207 10.71 12.05 -14.79
C PRO A 207 10.02 11.02 -13.88
N TRP A 208 9.86 9.80 -14.37
CA TRP A 208 9.47 8.62 -13.61
C TRP A 208 10.21 7.39 -14.18
N THR A 209 10.14 6.25 -13.49
CA THR A 209 10.98 5.07 -13.75
C THR A 209 10.80 4.47 -15.15
N ARG A 210 9.57 4.53 -15.71
CA ARG A 210 9.15 3.79 -16.92
C ARG A 210 9.44 2.29 -16.82
N ARG A 211 9.32 1.79 -15.59
CA ARG A 211 9.54 0.42 -15.13
C ARG A 211 8.43 0.06 -14.15
N VAL A 212 7.71 -1.02 -14.43
CA VAL A 212 6.53 -1.44 -13.66
C VAL A 212 6.72 -2.88 -13.18
N VAL A 213 6.45 -3.12 -11.90
CA VAL A 213 6.37 -4.47 -11.32
C VAL A 213 4.91 -4.87 -11.23
N VAL A 214 4.54 -5.96 -11.89
CA VAL A 214 3.19 -6.52 -11.88
C VAL A 214 3.18 -7.84 -11.12
N LEU A 215 2.21 -8.02 -10.23
CA LEU A 215 1.96 -9.26 -9.49
C LEU A 215 0.65 -9.88 -9.98
N VAL A 216 0.69 -11.16 -10.36
CA VAL A 216 -0.48 -11.92 -10.83
C VAL A 216 -0.66 -13.17 -9.94
N PRO A 217 -1.32 -13.02 -8.77
CA PRO A 217 -1.66 -14.15 -7.89
C PRO A 217 -2.58 -15.17 -8.59
N ASP A 218 -2.83 -16.31 -7.94
CA ASP A 218 -3.73 -17.34 -8.49
C ASP A 218 -5.22 -16.95 -8.34
N SER A 219 -5.57 -16.28 -7.25
CA SER A 219 -6.96 -15.98 -6.86
C SER A 219 -7.16 -14.56 -6.30
N VAL A 220 -8.44 -14.16 -6.17
CA VAL A 220 -8.84 -12.92 -5.46
C VAL A 220 -8.52 -12.99 -3.96
N GLU A 221 -8.51 -14.19 -3.35
CA GLU A 221 -8.13 -14.40 -1.95
C GLU A 221 -6.62 -14.17 -1.77
N ASP A 222 -5.81 -14.67 -2.70
CA ASP A 222 -4.37 -14.40 -2.78
C ASP A 222 -4.07 -12.91 -3.02
N MET A 223 -4.78 -12.25 -3.94
CA MET A 223 -4.68 -10.81 -4.15
C MET A 223 -4.95 -10.02 -2.86
N ALA A 224 -6.01 -10.37 -2.14
CA ALA A 224 -6.36 -9.75 -0.88
C ALA A 224 -5.29 -9.97 0.21
N GLY A 225 -4.64 -11.13 0.22
CA GLY A 225 -3.46 -11.43 1.06
C GLY A 225 -2.23 -10.57 0.75
N LEU A 226 -1.99 -10.23 -0.53
CA LEU A 226 -0.94 -9.27 -0.93
C LEU A 226 -1.31 -7.83 -0.53
N LEU A 227 -2.60 -7.48 -0.53
CA LEU A 227 -3.12 -6.16 -0.14
C LEU A 227 -3.43 -6.03 1.37
N GLY A 228 -3.13 -7.06 2.17
CA GLY A 228 -3.31 -7.06 3.63
C GLY A 228 -4.76 -6.91 4.11
N SER A 229 -5.73 -7.17 3.23
CA SER A 229 -7.11 -6.68 3.33
C SER A 229 -8.14 -7.77 2.96
N PRO A 230 -9.45 -7.59 3.20
CA PRO A 230 -10.45 -8.64 2.97
C PRO A 230 -10.74 -8.90 1.47
N GLU A 231 -10.94 -10.17 1.10
CA GLU A 231 -11.27 -10.61 -0.28
C GLU A 231 -12.50 -9.89 -0.88
N ALA A 232 -13.50 -9.59 -0.04
CA ALA A 232 -14.71 -8.87 -0.44
C ALA A 232 -14.44 -7.46 -1.01
N SER A 233 -13.34 -6.82 -0.61
CA SER A 233 -12.97 -5.46 -1.07
C SER A 233 -12.44 -5.41 -2.51
N TYR A 234 -12.12 -6.56 -3.13
CA TYR A 234 -11.49 -6.62 -4.47
C TYR A 234 -12.31 -7.41 -5.51
N ARG A 235 -13.52 -7.86 -5.15
CA ARG A 235 -14.41 -8.59 -6.06
C ARG A 235 -14.97 -7.68 -7.15
N GLY A 236 -14.48 -7.87 -8.38
CA GLY A 236 -14.84 -7.07 -9.56
C GLY A 236 -13.81 -6.00 -9.92
N ILE A 237 -12.89 -5.68 -9.02
CA ILE A 237 -11.73 -4.83 -9.31
C ILE A 237 -10.73 -5.65 -10.14
N ALA A 238 -10.27 -5.11 -11.27
CA ALA A 238 -9.43 -5.83 -12.23
C ALA A 238 -7.92 -5.74 -11.95
N ALA A 239 -7.45 -4.64 -11.36
CA ALA A 239 -6.10 -4.47 -10.82
C ALA A 239 -6.13 -3.42 -9.69
N VAL A 240 -5.04 -3.33 -8.92
CA VAL A 240 -4.82 -2.28 -7.89
C VAL A 240 -3.33 -1.96 -7.80
N THR A 241 -2.97 -0.68 -7.78
CA THR A 241 -1.60 -0.21 -7.50
C THR A 241 -1.38 -0.01 -6.00
N THR A 242 -0.43 -0.74 -5.41
CA THR A 242 -0.13 -0.63 -3.98
C THR A 242 0.37 0.77 -3.61
N GLY A 243 -0.16 1.33 -2.52
CA GLY A 243 0.34 2.56 -1.90
C GLY A 243 -0.49 3.81 -2.19
N GLU A 244 -1.55 3.72 -3.01
CA GLU A 244 -2.43 4.86 -3.33
C GLU A 244 -3.05 5.55 -2.09
N VAL A 245 -3.50 6.80 -2.28
CA VAL A 245 -4.18 7.64 -1.29
C VAL A 245 -5.44 6.95 -0.77
N GLY A 246 -5.32 6.35 0.41
CA GLY A 246 -6.32 5.46 1.00
C GLY A 246 -5.65 4.39 1.88
N GLY A 247 -4.42 4.01 1.54
CA GLY A 247 -3.54 3.25 2.43
C GLY A 247 -3.21 4.03 3.71
N THR A 248 -3.24 3.35 4.85
CA THR A 248 -3.17 3.95 6.20
C THR A 248 -1.74 4.25 6.70
N GLY A 249 -0.76 4.42 5.79
CA GLY A 249 0.66 4.55 6.12
C GLY A 249 1.24 5.95 5.89
N GLU A 250 2.21 6.33 6.72
CA GLU A 250 3.17 7.40 6.38
C GLU A 250 4.00 6.98 5.16
N ARG A 251 4.38 7.94 4.30
CA ARG A 251 5.03 7.72 2.99
C ARG A 251 6.17 6.67 3.04
N PRO A 252 5.96 5.43 2.55
CA PRO A 252 7.03 4.47 2.37
C PRO A 252 7.86 4.86 1.14
N ALA A 253 9.00 4.19 0.95
CA ALA A 253 9.85 4.43 -0.21
C ALA A 253 9.25 3.79 -1.50
N ILE A 254 9.53 4.38 -2.65
CA ILE A 254 8.86 4.07 -3.93
C ILE A 254 9.28 2.70 -4.46
N ALA A 255 8.36 1.73 -4.32
CA ALA A 255 8.46 0.36 -4.78
C ALA A 255 7.06 -0.20 -5.10
N ASP A 256 6.28 0.57 -5.88
CA ASP A 256 4.88 0.28 -6.17
C ASP A 256 4.72 -1.07 -6.90
N ARG A 257 3.56 -1.72 -6.74
CA ARG A 257 3.19 -3.00 -7.34
C ARG A 257 1.81 -2.87 -7.96
N VAL A 258 1.69 -3.18 -9.25
CA VAL A 258 0.38 -3.35 -9.90
C VAL A 258 -0.07 -4.79 -9.66
N ILE A 259 -1.11 -5.01 -8.86
CA ILE A 259 -1.60 -6.36 -8.54
C ILE A 259 -2.85 -6.64 -9.37
N VAL A 260 -2.77 -7.61 -10.28
CA VAL A 260 -3.86 -7.96 -11.21
C VAL A 260 -4.76 -9.03 -10.59
N ASN A 261 -6.08 -8.80 -10.62
CA ASN A 261 -7.08 -9.82 -10.31
C ASN A 261 -7.25 -10.72 -11.55
N PRO A 262 -6.72 -11.96 -11.58
CA PRO A 262 -6.74 -12.75 -12.80
C PRO A 262 -8.15 -13.14 -13.22
N GLN A 263 -9.08 -13.33 -12.28
CA GLN A 263 -10.48 -13.66 -12.60
C GLN A 263 -11.21 -12.47 -13.23
N ALA A 264 -11.10 -11.27 -12.67
CA ALA A 264 -11.74 -10.08 -13.23
C ALA A 264 -11.08 -9.63 -14.54
N TYR A 265 -9.74 -9.54 -14.56
CA TYR A 265 -8.95 -9.10 -15.72
C TYR A 265 -9.11 -10.01 -16.95
N ALA A 266 -9.35 -11.31 -16.76
CA ALA A 266 -9.65 -12.24 -17.85
C ALA A 266 -11.06 -12.10 -18.45
N THR A 267 -12.00 -11.41 -17.78
CA THR A 267 -13.32 -11.08 -18.37
C THR A 267 -13.31 -9.78 -19.16
N LEU A 268 -12.29 -8.94 -18.97
CA LEU A 268 -12.04 -7.78 -19.81
C LEU A 268 -11.54 -8.22 -21.18
N GLY A 269 -12.16 -7.71 -22.26
CA GLY A 269 -11.54 -7.77 -23.58
C GLY A 269 -10.28 -6.88 -23.65
N SER A 270 -9.43 -7.09 -24.67
CA SER A 270 -8.14 -6.39 -24.83
C SER A 270 -8.19 -4.86 -24.76
N PHE A 271 -9.34 -4.25 -25.06
CA PHE A 271 -9.59 -2.84 -24.78
C PHE A 271 -9.57 -2.53 -23.27
N GLY A 272 -10.41 -3.20 -22.47
CA GLY A 272 -10.51 -2.97 -21.03
C GLY A 272 -9.24 -3.36 -20.28
N GLN A 273 -8.57 -4.44 -20.72
CA GLN A 273 -7.26 -4.85 -20.22
C GLN A 273 -6.21 -3.75 -20.35
N ARG A 274 -6.17 -3.10 -21.52
CA ARG A 274 -5.28 -1.97 -21.81
C ARG A 274 -5.68 -0.69 -21.07
N ILE A 275 -6.96 -0.39 -20.93
CA ILE A 275 -7.44 0.73 -20.10
C ILE A 275 -6.96 0.55 -18.66
N VAL A 276 -7.25 -0.58 -18.03
CA VAL A 276 -6.89 -0.88 -16.64
C VAL A 276 -5.38 -0.77 -16.43
N LEU A 277 -4.54 -1.46 -17.21
CA LEU A 277 -3.10 -1.36 -17.01
C LEU A 277 -2.51 0.01 -17.38
N THR A 278 -3.19 0.84 -18.19
CA THR A 278 -2.79 2.24 -18.41
C THR A 278 -3.17 3.14 -17.23
N HIS A 279 -4.34 2.92 -16.64
CA HIS A 279 -4.77 3.54 -15.39
C HIS A 279 -3.78 3.23 -14.26
N GLU A 280 -3.51 1.95 -13.97
CA GLU A 280 -2.55 1.53 -12.92
C GLU A 280 -1.13 2.05 -13.16
N THR A 281 -0.64 1.98 -14.41
CA THR A 281 0.67 2.52 -14.77
C THR A 281 0.73 4.05 -14.58
N THR A 282 -0.41 4.75 -14.61
CA THR A 282 -0.46 6.18 -14.31
C THR A 282 -0.20 6.45 -12.83
N HIS A 283 -0.77 5.66 -11.92
CA HIS A 283 -0.53 5.79 -10.48
C HIS A 283 0.95 5.59 -10.11
N VAL A 284 1.63 4.64 -10.75
CA VAL A 284 3.10 4.44 -10.63
C VAL A 284 3.88 5.65 -11.17
N ALA A 285 3.39 6.31 -12.22
CA ALA A 285 4.05 7.47 -12.83
C ALA A 285 3.83 8.78 -12.03
N THR A 286 2.63 8.97 -11.45
CA THR A 286 2.26 10.18 -10.69
C THR A 286 2.71 10.12 -9.24
N ARG A 287 2.92 8.93 -8.66
CA ARG A 287 3.24 8.63 -7.25
C ARG A 287 3.99 9.72 -6.47
N THR A 288 5.09 10.25 -7.01
CA THR A 288 5.92 11.28 -6.35
C THR A 288 5.21 12.61 -6.13
N SER A 289 4.23 12.92 -6.98
CA SER A 289 3.39 14.11 -6.97
C SER A 289 2.01 13.86 -6.33
N THR A 290 1.77 12.67 -5.77
CA THR A 290 0.51 12.29 -5.12
C THR A 290 0.66 12.24 -3.60
N SER A 291 -0.23 12.90 -2.87
CA SER A 291 -0.18 13.01 -1.40
C SER A 291 -1.57 12.94 -0.77
N THR A 292 -1.65 13.03 0.57
CA THR A 292 -2.91 13.18 1.30
C THR A 292 -3.69 14.45 0.92
N ALA A 293 -3.04 15.44 0.32
CA ALA A 293 -3.71 16.61 -0.24
C ALA A 293 -4.40 16.35 -1.58
N THR A 294 -3.99 15.32 -2.33
CA THR A 294 -4.69 14.87 -3.55
C THR A 294 -6.04 14.25 -3.19
N PRO A 295 -7.18 14.73 -3.73
CA PRO A 295 -8.48 14.08 -3.58
C PRO A 295 -8.62 12.90 -4.55
N VAL A 296 -9.45 11.91 -4.19
CA VAL A 296 -9.55 10.66 -4.97
C VAL A 296 -10.05 10.93 -6.40
N TRP A 297 -11.02 11.83 -6.58
CA TRP A 297 -11.50 12.22 -7.93
C TRP A 297 -10.40 12.73 -8.86
N LEU A 298 -9.31 13.31 -8.32
CA LEU A 298 -8.19 13.82 -9.09
C LEU A 298 -7.11 12.74 -9.32
N SER A 299 -6.94 11.80 -8.38
CA SER A 299 -6.07 10.63 -8.58
C SER A 299 -6.63 9.77 -9.71
N GLU A 300 -7.86 9.29 -9.51
CA GLU A 300 -8.56 8.37 -10.41
C GLU A 300 -8.92 9.05 -11.74
N GLY A 301 -9.42 10.29 -11.68
CA GLY A 301 -9.77 11.05 -12.87
C GLY A 301 -8.58 11.34 -13.78
N PHE A 302 -7.36 11.49 -13.24
CA PHE A 302 -6.15 11.66 -14.04
C PHE A 302 -5.67 10.32 -14.63
N ALA A 303 -5.83 9.22 -13.90
CA ALA A 303 -5.52 7.87 -14.38
C ALA A 303 -6.49 7.44 -15.51
N ASP A 304 -7.80 7.64 -15.35
CA ASP A 304 -8.79 7.39 -16.40
C ASP A 304 -8.62 8.35 -17.59
N TRP A 305 -8.37 9.64 -17.36
CA TRP A 305 -8.04 10.56 -18.45
C TRP A 305 -6.81 10.09 -19.22
N THR A 306 -5.78 9.59 -18.53
CA THR A 306 -4.58 9.05 -19.16
C THR A 306 -4.86 7.76 -19.95
N ALA A 307 -5.76 6.90 -19.47
CA ALA A 307 -6.16 5.68 -20.14
C ALA A 307 -7.05 5.93 -21.39
N TYR A 308 -8.01 6.85 -21.31
CA TYR A 308 -9.00 7.08 -22.37
C TYR A 308 -8.60 8.12 -23.43
N ARG A 309 -7.70 9.07 -23.14
CA ARG A 309 -7.34 10.20 -24.04
C ARG A 309 -6.81 9.85 -25.44
N GLY A 310 -6.51 8.58 -25.71
CA GLY A 310 -6.05 8.08 -27.02
C GLY A 310 -7.09 7.25 -27.78
N GLU A 311 -8.27 7.00 -27.20
CA GLU A 311 -9.23 6.03 -27.71
C GLU A 311 -10.39 6.69 -28.48
N ASP A 312 -10.73 6.14 -29.64
CA ASP A 312 -11.88 6.58 -30.45
C ASP A 312 -13.18 5.98 -29.89
N ARG A 313 -13.73 6.62 -28.84
CA ARG A 313 -15.01 6.27 -28.21
C ARG A 313 -15.81 7.51 -27.83
N ALA A 314 -17.13 7.42 -27.94
CA ALA A 314 -18.05 8.44 -27.45
C ALA A 314 -18.09 8.48 -25.92
N ALA A 315 -18.25 9.69 -25.34
CA ALA A 315 -18.22 9.88 -23.89
C ALA A 315 -19.34 9.16 -23.15
N ASP A 316 -20.52 8.99 -23.77
CA ASP A 316 -21.64 8.22 -23.23
C ASP A 316 -21.41 6.69 -23.17
N THR A 317 -20.36 6.22 -23.86
CA THR A 317 -19.92 4.82 -23.92
C THR A 317 -18.75 4.55 -22.97
N ILE A 318 -18.09 5.61 -22.48
CA ILE A 318 -17.10 5.57 -21.40
C ILE A 318 -17.78 5.83 -20.05
N ALA A 319 -18.73 6.77 -20.01
CA ALA A 319 -19.48 7.19 -18.84
C ALA A 319 -21.00 6.92 -18.94
N PRO A 320 -21.44 5.64 -18.97
CA PRO A 320 -22.85 5.29 -19.11
C PRO A 320 -23.72 5.72 -17.92
N GLU A 321 -23.23 5.67 -16.67
CA GLU A 321 -24.05 5.93 -15.48
C GLU A 321 -24.36 7.43 -15.35
N LEU A 322 -23.36 8.29 -15.54
CA LEU A 322 -23.55 9.74 -15.66
C LEU A 322 -24.36 10.10 -16.90
N ALA A 323 -24.25 9.36 -18.00
CA ALA A 323 -25.05 9.65 -19.19
C ALA A 323 -26.53 9.28 -18.99
N GLU A 324 -26.87 8.24 -18.23
CA GLU A 324 -28.27 8.03 -17.79
C GLU A 324 -28.71 9.09 -16.78
N ALA A 325 -27.85 9.48 -15.84
CA ALA A 325 -28.16 10.52 -14.85
C ALA A 325 -28.45 11.87 -15.51
N VAL A 326 -27.59 12.34 -16.43
CA VAL A 326 -27.75 13.58 -17.19
C VAL A 326 -29.03 13.56 -18.02
N ARG A 327 -29.22 12.54 -18.88
CA ARG A 327 -30.43 12.39 -19.71
C ARG A 327 -31.71 12.20 -18.87
N GLY A 328 -31.57 11.69 -17.65
CA GLY A 328 -32.64 11.57 -16.67
C GLY A 328 -32.92 12.85 -15.84
N GLY A 329 -32.22 13.96 -16.09
CA GLY A 329 -32.37 15.23 -15.35
C GLY A 329 -31.76 15.23 -13.95
N ARG A 330 -30.79 14.35 -13.69
CA ARG A 330 -30.18 14.06 -12.36
C ARG A 330 -28.70 14.43 -12.29
N THR A 331 -28.22 15.34 -13.14
CA THR A 331 -26.81 15.79 -13.21
C THR A 331 -26.24 16.14 -11.82
N PRO A 332 -25.12 15.52 -11.37
CA PRO A 332 -24.59 15.65 -10.01
C PRO A 332 -24.37 17.09 -9.55
N ALA A 333 -24.72 17.37 -8.28
CA ALA A 333 -24.68 18.73 -7.73
C ALA A 333 -23.26 19.32 -7.57
N GLY A 334 -22.25 18.45 -7.47
CA GLY A 334 -20.83 18.80 -7.37
C GLY A 334 -19.94 17.63 -7.75
N LEU A 335 -18.63 17.84 -7.72
CA LEU A 335 -17.63 16.79 -7.96
C LEU A 335 -17.78 15.64 -6.95
N PRO A 336 -17.43 14.39 -7.33
CA PRO A 336 -17.37 13.26 -6.41
C PRO A 336 -16.44 13.52 -5.22
N ALA A 337 -16.86 13.12 -4.02
CA ALA A 337 -16.05 13.19 -2.80
C ALA A 337 -15.37 11.84 -2.54
N ASP A 338 -14.27 11.83 -1.78
CA ASP A 338 -13.53 10.59 -1.44
C ASP A 338 -14.42 9.40 -0.99
N PRO A 339 -15.50 9.56 -0.19
CA PRO A 339 -16.36 8.44 0.19
C PRO A 339 -17.19 7.84 -0.95
N ASP A 340 -17.38 8.54 -2.07
CA ASP A 340 -18.12 8.03 -3.24
C ASP A 340 -17.30 6.96 -3.99
N PHE A 341 -16.00 6.86 -3.71
CA PHE A 341 -15.08 5.82 -4.23
C PHE A 341 -15.03 4.55 -3.34
N GLY A 342 -15.98 4.40 -2.41
CA GLY A 342 -16.05 3.25 -1.50
C GLY A 342 -16.56 1.96 -2.15
N PHE A 343 -15.73 0.91 -2.15
CA PHE A 343 -16.07 -0.42 -2.67
C PHE A 343 -17.10 -1.21 -1.83
N ASP A 344 -17.50 -0.71 -0.67
CA ASP A 344 -18.59 -1.26 0.16
C ASP A 344 -19.99 -0.70 -0.20
N GLY A 345 -20.05 0.24 -1.15
CA GLY A 345 -21.24 0.97 -1.54
C GLY A 345 -22.05 0.36 -2.71
N ASP A 346 -22.52 1.25 -3.56
CA ASP A 346 -23.40 0.97 -4.70
C ASP A 346 -22.58 1.04 -6.01
N PRO A 347 -22.39 -0.08 -6.74
CA PRO A 347 -21.48 -0.11 -7.88
C PRO A 347 -21.78 0.91 -8.98
N ALA A 348 -23.05 1.31 -9.17
CA ALA A 348 -23.42 2.34 -10.14
C ALA A 348 -22.99 3.74 -9.70
N LYS A 349 -22.98 4.02 -8.39
CA LYS A 349 -22.45 5.29 -7.84
C LYS A 349 -20.94 5.32 -7.88
N LEU A 350 -20.29 4.19 -7.58
CA LEU A 350 -18.85 4.03 -7.70
C LEU A 350 -18.41 4.33 -9.14
N ALA A 351 -19.03 3.69 -10.13
CA ALA A 351 -18.79 3.98 -11.55
C ALA A 351 -19.01 5.48 -11.86
N ALA A 352 -20.15 6.05 -11.48
CA ALA A 352 -20.43 7.47 -11.67
C ALA A 352 -19.43 8.44 -10.98
N ALA A 353 -18.71 7.99 -9.94
CA ALA A 353 -17.65 8.74 -9.28
C ALA A 353 -16.34 8.74 -10.11
N TYR A 354 -15.92 7.58 -10.63
CA TYR A 354 -14.80 7.48 -11.58
C TYR A 354 -15.09 8.29 -12.86
N GLU A 355 -16.27 8.06 -13.48
CA GLU A 355 -16.75 8.81 -14.64
C GLU A 355 -16.75 10.34 -14.40
N GLY A 356 -17.13 10.77 -13.19
CA GLY A 356 -17.15 12.18 -12.81
C GLY A 356 -15.77 12.79 -12.64
N GLY A 357 -14.83 12.04 -12.04
CA GLY A 357 -13.42 12.42 -11.94
C GLY A 357 -12.74 12.49 -13.31
N TRP A 358 -13.00 11.51 -14.17
CA TRP A 358 -12.54 11.48 -15.56
C TRP A 358 -13.00 12.73 -16.32
N LEU A 359 -14.30 13.03 -16.32
CA LEU A 359 -14.85 14.20 -17.03
C LEU A 359 -14.42 15.54 -16.40
N ALA A 360 -14.07 15.57 -15.11
CA ALA A 360 -13.44 16.74 -14.50
C ALA A 360 -12.01 16.97 -15.01
N CYS A 361 -11.20 15.91 -15.11
CA CYS A 361 -9.85 15.99 -15.64
C CYS A 361 -9.83 16.26 -17.16
N GLU A 362 -10.77 15.67 -17.90
CA GLU A 362 -10.98 15.93 -19.33
C GLU A 362 -11.35 17.40 -19.58
N LEU A 363 -12.28 17.99 -18.81
CA LEU A 363 -12.60 19.41 -18.89
C LEU A 363 -11.36 20.31 -18.63
N ILE A 364 -10.51 19.97 -17.65
CA ILE A 364 -9.27 20.71 -17.41
C ILE A 364 -8.36 20.62 -18.65
N ALA A 365 -8.18 19.42 -19.21
CA ALA A 365 -7.33 19.17 -20.37
C ALA A 365 -7.85 19.84 -21.67
N GLU A 366 -9.16 19.83 -21.94
CA GLU A 366 -9.74 20.44 -23.14
C GLU A 366 -9.72 21.97 -23.08
N ARG A 367 -10.04 22.57 -21.92
CA ARG A 367 -10.24 24.03 -21.81
C ARG A 367 -8.99 24.81 -21.38
N TRP A 368 -8.09 24.20 -20.61
CA TRP A 368 -6.83 24.83 -20.17
C TRP A 368 -5.57 24.14 -20.72
N GLY A 369 -5.69 22.93 -21.27
CA GLY A 369 -4.58 22.16 -21.87
C GLY A 369 -3.98 21.10 -20.94
N LYS A 370 -3.37 20.06 -21.53
CA LYS A 370 -2.66 18.96 -20.82
C LYS A 370 -1.70 19.50 -19.77
N GLU A 371 -0.90 20.50 -20.12
CA GLU A 371 0.12 21.09 -19.26
C GLU A 371 -0.47 21.78 -18.02
N LYS A 372 -1.73 22.25 -18.10
CA LYS A 372 -2.47 22.83 -16.97
C LYS A 372 -3.11 21.76 -16.09
N LEU A 373 -3.60 20.64 -16.64
CA LEU A 373 -4.02 19.48 -15.85
C LEU A 373 -2.85 18.91 -15.04
N ILE A 374 -1.69 18.71 -15.67
CA ILE A 374 -0.46 18.24 -14.99
C ILE A 374 -0.06 19.21 -13.86
N ALA A 375 0.03 20.51 -14.16
CA ALA A 375 0.41 21.52 -13.17
C ALA A 375 -0.62 21.64 -12.03
N PHE A 376 -1.90 21.39 -12.30
CA PHE A 376 -2.96 21.35 -11.29
C PHE A 376 -2.77 20.16 -10.35
N TYR A 377 -2.57 18.95 -10.90
CA TYR A 377 -2.27 17.74 -10.12
C TYR A 377 -1.03 17.94 -9.22
N GLU A 378 0.07 18.44 -9.80
CA GLU A 378 1.31 18.73 -9.06
C GLU A 378 1.10 19.78 -7.95
N THR A 379 0.28 20.82 -8.20
CA THR A 379 0.03 21.89 -7.21
C THR A 379 -0.84 21.39 -6.05
N VAL A 380 -1.86 20.57 -6.32
CA VAL A 380 -2.68 19.96 -5.27
C VAL A 380 -1.84 18.99 -4.43
N GLY A 381 -1.09 18.09 -5.08
CA GLY A 381 -0.29 17.08 -4.38
C GLY A 381 0.91 17.62 -3.61
N ALA A 382 1.41 18.81 -3.97
CA ALA A 382 2.46 19.52 -3.24
C ALA A 382 1.97 20.32 -2.01
N HIS A 383 0.66 20.39 -1.77
CA HIS A 383 0.09 21.12 -0.62
C HIS A 383 0.26 20.33 0.70
N ASP A 384 0.44 21.05 1.83
CA ASP A 384 0.75 20.45 3.14
C ASP A 384 -0.39 19.61 3.75
N GLY A 385 -1.59 19.66 3.18
CA GLY A 385 -2.77 18.92 3.63
C GLY A 385 -3.98 19.17 2.75
N ARG A 386 -5.09 18.45 2.98
CA ARG A 386 -6.26 18.45 2.08
C ARG A 386 -7.03 19.78 2.03
N GLU A 387 -7.18 20.46 3.17
CA GLU A 387 -7.99 21.68 3.26
C GLU A 387 -7.38 22.81 2.41
N GLY A 388 -8.14 23.33 1.45
CA GLY A 388 -7.71 24.43 0.57
C GLY A 388 -6.79 24.05 -0.59
N ALA A 389 -6.36 22.79 -0.72
CA ALA A 389 -5.43 22.36 -1.76
C ALA A 389 -6.01 22.54 -3.18
N VAL A 390 -7.28 22.12 -3.37
CA VAL A 390 -8.02 22.28 -4.63
C VAL A 390 -8.31 23.74 -4.90
N GLU A 391 -8.79 24.49 -3.90
CA GLU A 391 -9.12 25.91 -4.00
C GLU A 391 -7.90 26.75 -4.43
N GLN A 392 -6.74 26.45 -3.85
CA GLN A 392 -5.48 27.09 -4.19
C GLN A 392 -5.04 26.75 -5.61
N ALA A 393 -5.11 25.47 -6.02
CA ALA A 393 -4.72 25.05 -7.36
C ALA A 393 -5.68 25.57 -8.45
N MET A 394 -6.99 25.60 -8.20
CA MET A 394 -8.00 26.19 -9.09
C MET A 394 -7.65 27.66 -9.40
N LYS A 395 -7.30 28.42 -8.36
CA LYS A 395 -6.95 29.82 -8.48
C LYS A 395 -5.56 30.04 -9.11
N ALA A 396 -4.55 29.30 -8.66
CA ALA A 396 -3.16 29.52 -9.07
C ALA A 396 -2.84 28.96 -10.46
N VAL A 397 -3.48 27.86 -10.85
CA VAL A 397 -3.21 27.16 -12.11
C VAL A 397 -4.27 27.48 -13.16
N LEU A 398 -5.55 27.49 -12.81
CA LEU A 398 -6.67 27.58 -13.76
C LEU A 398 -7.37 28.97 -13.79
N ASP A 399 -7.00 29.88 -12.90
CA ASP A 399 -7.60 31.22 -12.73
C ASP A 399 -9.13 31.17 -12.52
N THR A 400 -9.59 30.20 -11.73
CA THR A 400 -11.00 29.96 -11.41
C THR A 400 -11.22 29.69 -9.92
N THR A 401 -12.47 29.46 -9.50
CA THR A 401 -12.83 29.03 -8.14
C THR A 401 -13.48 27.64 -8.17
N SER A 402 -13.52 26.94 -7.03
CA SER A 402 -14.15 25.61 -6.92
C SER A 402 -15.64 25.65 -7.30
N GLU A 403 -16.35 26.75 -7.01
CA GLU A 403 -17.76 26.94 -7.37
C GLU A 403 -17.95 27.13 -8.88
N GLN A 404 -17.13 27.99 -9.50
CA GLN A 404 -17.22 28.23 -10.95
C GLN A 404 -16.79 26.98 -11.73
N PHE A 405 -15.72 26.30 -11.31
CA PHE A 405 -15.33 25.03 -11.91
C PHE A 405 -16.42 23.97 -11.78
N THR A 406 -17.11 23.89 -10.63
CA THR A 406 -18.22 22.96 -10.44
C THR A 406 -19.43 23.28 -11.35
N ALA A 407 -19.74 24.56 -11.57
CA ALA A 407 -20.77 24.97 -12.52
C ALA A 407 -20.36 24.61 -13.96
N ASP A 408 -19.13 24.95 -14.35
CA ASP A 408 -18.58 24.66 -15.68
C ASP A 408 -18.52 23.15 -15.96
N TRP A 409 -18.20 22.33 -14.96
CA TRP A 409 -18.23 20.87 -15.04
C TRP A 409 -19.64 20.32 -15.21
N ARG A 410 -20.65 20.85 -14.51
CA ARG A 410 -22.05 20.44 -14.71
C ARG A 410 -22.56 20.77 -16.12
N ASP A 411 -22.19 21.92 -16.67
CA ASP A 411 -22.53 22.31 -18.04
C ASP A 411 -21.74 21.46 -19.07
N TYR A 412 -20.51 21.06 -18.75
CA TYR A 412 -19.73 20.10 -19.54
C TYR A 412 -20.37 18.70 -19.55
N LEU A 413 -20.80 18.16 -18.40
CA LEU A 413 -21.53 16.89 -18.32
C LEU A 413 -22.77 16.89 -19.22
N ALA A 414 -23.57 17.96 -19.17
CA ALA A 414 -24.73 18.11 -20.05
C ALA A 414 -24.32 18.12 -21.53
N THR A 415 -23.32 18.93 -21.89
CA THR A 415 -22.82 19.05 -23.27
C THR A 415 -22.24 17.76 -23.84
N ARG A 416 -21.62 16.91 -22.99
CA ARG A 416 -20.96 15.66 -23.41
C ARG A 416 -21.89 14.44 -23.44
N LEU A 417 -22.95 14.42 -22.62
CA LEU A 417 -23.69 13.18 -22.32
C LEU A 417 -25.21 13.19 -22.63
N GLY A 418 -25.84 14.36 -22.87
CA GLY A 418 -27.24 14.44 -23.31
C GLY A 418 -27.96 15.77 -23.11
#